data_AF-A0A519LHA1-F1
#
_entry.id   AF-A0A519LHA1-F1
#
_cell.length_a   1.000
_cell.length_b   1.000
_cell.length_c   1.000
_cell.angle_alpha   90.00
_cell.angle_beta   90.00
_cell.angle_gamma   90.00
#
_symmetry.space_group_name_H-M   'P 1'
#
loop_
_entity.id
_entity.type
_entity.pdbx_description
1 polymer ?
#
loop_
_entity_poly.entity_id
_entity_poly.type
_entity_poly.pdbx_seq_one_letter_code
_entity_poly.pdbx_strand_id
1 'polypeptide(L)' 'MIEKINLKTTSFDKALGADIGYTYGVATIDYKTDLRETFHYIYIWERQTDGNWNIMSQIYTLAER' A
#
# COMPACT_ATOMS: atom_id res chain seq x y z
N MET A 1 1.79 -1.40 19.50
CA MET A 1 0.78 -0.54 18.83
C MET A 1 1.50 0.32 17.82
N ILE A 2 0.97 0.43 16.60
CA ILE A 2 1.51 1.28 15.54
C ILE A 2 1.33 2.75 15.95
N GLU A 3 2.36 3.55 15.74
CA GLU A 3 2.30 5.00 15.91
C GLU A 3 2.05 5.69 14.57
N LYS A 4 2.83 5.34 13.55
CA LYS A 4 2.78 5.96 12.23
C LYS A 4 3.12 4.97 11.13
N ILE A 5 2.45 5.11 9.99
CA ILE A 5 2.81 4.43 8.74
C ILE A 5 3.18 5.52 7.73
N ASN A 6 4.34 5.37 7.08
CA ASN A 6 4.74 6.21 5.96
C ASN A 6 4.83 5.36 4.69
N LEU A 7 4.17 5.78 3.62
CA LEU A 7 4.21 5.12 2.33
C LEU A 7 5.03 5.96 1.36
N LYS A 8 6.08 5.35 0.81
CA LYS A 8 6.81 5.88 -0.34
C LYS A 8 6.42 5.07 -1.57
N THR A 9 5.44 5.58 -2.31
CA THR A 9 5.00 4.97 -3.57
C THR A 9 6.14 4.99 -4.59
N THR A 10 6.48 3.84 -5.13
CA THR A 10 7.47 3.70 -6.20
C THR A 10 6.80 3.91 -7.55
N SER A 11 5.66 3.24 -7.79
CA SER A 11 4.90 3.38 -9.03
C SER A 11 3.46 2.89 -8.83
N PHE A 12 2.66 3.02 -9.89
CA PHE A 12 1.27 2.59 -9.96
C PHE A 12 0.89 2.28 -11.41
N ASP A 13 -0.13 1.44 -11.59
CA ASP A 13 -0.80 1.27 -12.89
C ASP A 13 -2.23 0.73 -12.68
N LYS A 14 -2.99 0.62 -13.76
CA LYS A 14 -4.33 0.04 -13.79
C LYS A 14 -4.49 -0.96 -14.93
N ALA A 15 -5.37 -1.93 -14.74
CA ALA A 15 -5.73 -2.88 -15.78
C ALA A 15 -6.39 -2.17 -16.97
N LEU A 16 -6.38 -2.82 -18.14
CA LEU A 16 -6.83 -2.26 -19.42
C LEU A 16 -8.34 -1.91 -19.45
N GLY A 17 -9.14 -2.36 -18.46
CA GLY A 17 -10.54 -1.96 -18.26
C GLY A 17 -10.74 -0.84 -17.22
N ALA A 18 -9.69 -0.46 -16.47
CA ALA A 18 -9.73 0.48 -15.36
C ALA A 18 -10.77 0.16 -14.27
N ASP A 19 -11.09 -1.13 -14.12
CA ASP A 19 -11.86 -1.75 -13.05
C ASP A 19 -10.98 -2.06 -11.83
N ILE A 20 -9.73 -2.47 -12.09
CA ILE A 20 -8.72 -2.77 -11.07
C ILE A 20 -7.46 -1.93 -11.31
N GLY A 21 -6.80 -1.52 -10.23
CA GLY A 21 -5.49 -0.88 -10.26
C GLY A 21 -4.64 -1.24 -9.06
N TYR A 22 -3.37 -0.86 -9.10
CA TYR A 22 -2.45 -1.10 -8.00
C TYR A 22 -1.48 0.06 -7.79
N THR A 23 -1.10 0.27 -6.54
CA THR A 23 0.04 1.11 -6.16
C THR A 23 1.01 0.24 -5.35
N TYR A 24 2.31 0.46 -5.52
CA TYR A 24 3.30 -0.30 -4.76
C TYR A 24 4.51 0.56 -4.43
N GLY A 25 5.24 0.14 -3.40
CA GLY A 25 6.44 0.82 -2.96
C GLY A 25 6.95 0.29 -1.64
N VAL A 26 7.51 1.19 -0.83
CA VAL A 26 8.07 0.86 0.48
C VAL A 26 7.23 1.54 1.55
N ALA A 27 6.85 0.77 2.57
CA ALA A 27 6.18 1.25 3.77
C ALA A 27 7.17 1.21 4.94
N THR A 28 7.23 2.29 5.71
CA THR A 28 7.92 2.32 7.00
C THR A 28 6.88 2.40 8.10
N ILE A 29 6.93 1.46 9.05
CA ILE A 29 6.03 1.40 10.19
C ILE A 29 6.83 1.73 11.45
N ASP A 30 6.44 2.82 12.10
CA ASP A 30 6.95 3.26 13.40
C ASP A 30 6.01 2.73 14.49
N TYR A 31 6.56 2.00 15.45
CA TYR A 31 5.84 1.54 16.62
C TYR A 31 6.16 2.41 17.83
N LYS A 32 5.24 2.49 18.79
CA LYS A 32 5.40 3.28 20.03
C LYS A 32 6.57 2.83 20.93
N THR A 33 7.31 1.80 20.56
CA THR A 33 8.41 1.19 21.33
C THR A 33 9.78 1.48 20.71
N ASP A 34 9.93 2.60 20.01
CA ASP A 34 11.12 2.99 19.22
C ASP A 34 11.55 1.97 18.14
N LEU A 35 10.72 0.96 17.87
CA LEU A 35 10.93 0.00 16.80
C LEU A 35 10.45 0.61 15.48
N ARG A 36 11.30 0.52 14.45
CA ARG A 36 10.99 0.89 13.07
C ARG A 36 11.26 -0.29 12.15
N GLU A 37 10.26 -0.66 11.36
CA GLU A 37 10.35 -1.73 10.37
C GLU A 37 10.02 -1.22 8.97
N THR A 38 10.60 -1.86 7.97
CA THR A 38 10.41 -1.54 6.56
C THR A 38 9.77 -2.72 5.84
N PHE A 39 8.79 -2.43 4.99
CA PHE A 39 8.04 -3.41 4.22
C PHE A 39 7.98 -2.99 2.76
N HIS A 40 7.96 -3.97 1.85
CA HIS A 40 7.33 -3.75 0.55
C HIS A 40 5.81 -3.74 0.76
N TYR A 41 5.11 -2.85 0.06
CA TYR A 41 3.65 -2.85 0.07
C TYR A 41 3.08 -2.87 -1.34
N ILE A 42 1.90 -3.48 -1.47
CA ILE A 42 1.03 -3.38 -2.63
C ILE A 42 -0.38 -3.09 -2.12
N TYR A 43 -0.98 -2.02 -2.61
CA TYR A 43 -2.42 -1.79 -2.46
C TYR A 43 -3.10 -2.12 -3.79
N ILE A 44 -4.12 -2.96 -3.73
CA ILE A 44 -4.98 -3.27 -4.86
C ILE A 44 -6.26 -2.46 -4.70
N TRP A 45 -6.61 -1.75 -5.75
CA TRP A 45 -7.75 -0.84 -5.82
C TRP A 45 -8.80 -1.38 -6.77
N GLU A 46 -10.06 -1.17 -6.43
CA GLU A 46 -11.21 -1.48 -7.28
C GLU A 46 -12.02 -0.21 -7.53
N ARG A 47 -12.36 0.03 -8.79
CA ARG A 47 -13.22 1.15 -9.18
C ARG A 47 -14.68 0.77 -8.96
N GLN A 48 -15.36 1.60 -8.20
CA GLN A 48 -16.76 1.43 -7.84
C GLN A 48 -17.68 1.96 -8.95
N THR A 49 -18.98 1.65 -8.86
CA THR A 49 -19.99 2.05 -9.86
C THR A 49 -20.20 3.56 -9.94
N ASP A 50 -19.90 4.29 -8.87
CA ASP A 50 -19.90 5.75 -8.81
C ASP A 50 -18.62 6.39 -9.38
N GLY A 51 -17.66 5.56 -9.80
CA GLY A 51 -16.38 5.98 -10.38
C GLY A 51 -15.26 6.19 -9.36
N ASN A 52 -15.52 6.10 -8.06
CA ASN A 52 -14.51 6.20 -7.00
C ASN A 52 -13.65 4.94 -6.91
N TRP A 53 -12.47 5.05 -6.30
CA TRP A 53 -11.56 3.93 -6.07
C TRP A 53 -11.49 3.59 -4.58
N ASN A 54 -11.72 2.32 -4.26
CA ASN A 54 -11.59 1.79 -2.91
C ASN A 54 -10.43 0.79 -2.86
N ILE A 55 -9.76 0.71 -1.71
CA ILE A 55 -8.75 -0.33 -1.47
C ILE A 55 -9.48 -1.65 -1.25
N MET A 56 -9.25 -2.61 -2.15
CA MET A 56 -9.73 -3.99 -2.01
C MET A 56 -8.78 -4.83 -1.15
N SER A 57 -7.47 -4.59 -1.26
CA SER A 57 -6.47 -5.36 -0.50
C SER A 57 -5.23 -4.54 -0.20
N GLN A 58 -4.67 -4.76 1.00
CA GLN A 58 -3.39 -4.23 1.42
C GLN A 58 -2.47 -5.39 1.76
N ILE A 59 -1.35 -5.45 1.06
CA ILE A 59 -0.34 -6.51 1.23
C ILE A 59 0.94 -5.83 1.70
N TYR A 60 1.54 -6.37 2.75
CA TYR A 60 2.84 -5.96 3.25
C TYR A 60 3.72 -7.20 3.41
N THR A 61 4.95 -7.12 2.93
CA THR A 61 5.98 -8.14 3.14
C THR A 61 7.21 -7.47 3.70
N LEU A 62 7.87 -8.08 4.68
CA LEU A 62 9.11 -7.55 5.24
C LEU A 62 10.10 -7.25 4.11
N ALA A 63 10.65 -6.04 4.10
CA ALA A 63 11.77 -5.72 3.22
C ALA A 63 13.02 -6.28 3.90
N GLU A 64 13.74 -7.17 3.22
CA GLU A 64 15.01 -7.67 3.73
C GLU A 64 15.99 -6.51 3.94
N ARG A 65 16.80 -6.63 4.99
CA ARG A 65 17.69 -5.57 5.47
C ARG A 65 19.02 -5.56 4.73
#